data_AF-A0ABD4RWG1-F1
#
_entry.id   AF-A0ABD4RWG1-F1
#
_cell.length_a   1.000
_cell.length_b   1.000
_cell.length_c   1.000
_cell.angle_alpha   90.00
_cell.angle_beta   90.00
_cell.angle_gamma   90.00
#
_symmetry.space_group_name_H-M   'P 1'
#
loop_
_entity.id
_entity.type
_entity.pdbx_description
1 polymer ?
#
loop_
_entity_poly.entity_id
_entity_poly.type
_entity_poly.pdbx_seq_one_letter_code
_entity_poly.pdbx_strand_id
1 'polypeptide(L)' 'MNISVEEGLSLFFKTIFEWNDLPSYIYSSEYSKALEKWLIKKRKAGKLTEEDVLRILDHETRNKKTYFEFNRGDY' A
#
# COMPACT_ATOMS: atom_id res chain seq x y z
N MET A 1 -8.12 15.46 -0.54
CA MET A 1 -9.26 14.98 -1.37
C MET A 1 -9.43 13.49 -1.09
N ASN A 2 -10.65 12.99 -0.94
CA ASN A 2 -10.86 11.54 -0.76
C ASN A 2 -10.84 10.87 -2.13
N ILE A 3 -10.16 9.73 -2.24
CA ILE A 3 -10.07 8.93 -3.47
C ILE A 3 -10.82 7.61 -3.31
N SER A 4 -11.18 6.97 -4.42
CA SER A 4 -11.71 5.60 -4.47
C SER A 4 -10.61 4.55 -4.19
N VAL A 5 -11.04 3.31 -3.97
CA VAL A 5 -10.11 2.18 -3.80
C VAL A 5 -9.36 1.91 -5.10
N GLU A 6 -10.04 2.01 -6.24
CA GLU A 6 -9.45 1.83 -7.58
C GLU A 6 -8.39 2.88 -7.88
N GLU A 7 -8.67 4.15 -7.57
CA GLU A 7 -7.68 5.24 -7.66
C GLU A 7 -6.49 4.98 -6.73
N GLY A 8 -6.73 4.52 -5.50
CA GLY A 8 -5.67 4.21 -4.54
C GLY A 8 -4.77 3.06 -4.98
N LEU A 9 -5.35 1.97 -5.51
CA LEU A 9 -4.59 0.86 -6.08
C LEU A 9 -3.81 1.29 -7.33
N SER A 10 -4.45 2.03 -8.24
CA SER A 10 -3.79 2.54 -9.45
C SER A 10 -2.61 3.43 -9.10
N LEU A 11 -2.77 4.33 -8.13
CA LEU A 11 -1.69 5.19 -7.63
C LEU A 11 -0.55 4.33 -7.07
N PHE A 12 -0.85 3.40 -6.17
CA PHE A 12 0.17 2.51 -5.59
C PHE A 12 0.98 1.79 -6.67
N PHE A 13 0.30 1.09 -7.59
CA PHE A 13 0.98 0.32 -8.63
C PHE A 13 1.74 1.17 -9.63
N LYS A 14 1.31 2.40 -9.92
CA LYS A 14 2.10 3.33 -10.74
C LYS A 14 3.39 3.73 -10.02
N THR A 15 3.30 4.06 -8.73
CA THR A 15 4.43 4.57 -7.96
C THR A 15 5.46 3.50 -7.62
N ILE A 16 5.07 2.23 -7.39
CA ILE A 16 6.04 1.18 -7.02
C ILE A 16 7.08 0.91 -8.11
N PHE A 17 6.78 1.20 -9.38
CA PHE A 17 7.72 1.02 -10.49
C PHE A 17 8.71 2.19 -10.61
N GLU A 18 8.46 3.30 -9.93
CA GLU A 18 9.36 4.46 -9.91
C GLU A 18 10.38 4.37 -8.76
N TRP A 19 10.20 3.43 -7.82
CA TRP A 19 11.00 3.31 -6.60
C TRP A 19 11.90 2.07 -6.66
N ASN A 20 13.22 2.28 -6.55
CA ASN A 20 14.22 1.22 -6.76
C ASN A 20 14.54 0.35 -5.52
N ASP A 21 14.23 0.81 -4.30
CA ASP A 21 14.60 0.16 -3.04
C ASP A 21 13.39 -0.43 -2.29
N LEU A 22 12.51 -1.10 -3.04
CA LEU A 22 11.34 -1.75 -2.47
C LEU A 22 11.59 -3.24 -2.19
N PRO A 23 11.19 -3.77 -1.03
CA PRO A 23 11.32 -5.19 -0.73
C PRO A 23 10.46 -6.04 -1.67
N SER A 24 10.97 -7.23 -2.03
CA SER A 24 10.36 -8.13 -3.01
C SER A 24 8.92 -8.56 -2.66
N TYR A 25 8.60 -8.64 -1.36
CA TYR A 25 7.26 -9.03 -0.90
C TYR A 25 6.15 -8.06 -1.33
N ILE A 26 6.46 -6.81 -1.68
CA ILE A 26 5.47 -5.81 -2.14
C ILE A 26 4.81 -6.25 -3.44
N TYR A 27 5.53 -6.97 -4.28
CA TYR A 27 5.02 -7.49 -5.55
C TYR A 27 4.19 -8.77 -5.39
N SER A 28 4.01 -9.26 -4.15
CA SER A 28 3.24 -10.47 -3.89
C SER A 28 1.73 -10.23 -4.00
N SER A 29 1.01 -11.29 -4.40
CA SER A 29 -0.46 -11.26 -4.40
C SER A 29 -1.04 -11.12 -2.99
N GLU A 30 -0.34 -11.59 -1.96
CA GLU A 30 -0.75 -11.47 -0.57
C GLU A 30 -0.71 -10.00 -0.11
N TYR A 31 0.39 -9.31 -0.39
CA TYR A 31 0.54 -7.88 -0.14
C TYR A 31 -0.56 -7.09 -0.82
N SER A 32 -0.79 -7.35 -2.11
CA SER A 32 -1.81 -6.67 -2.91
C SER A 32 -3.21 -6.82 -2.32
N LYS A 33 -3.57 -8.04 -1.87
CA LYS A 33 -4.85 -8.31 -1.20
C LYS A 33 -4.95 -7.62 0.16
N ALA A 34 -3.87 -7.57 0.93
CA ALA A 34 -3.84 -6.90 2.23
C ALA A 34 -3.97 -5.38 2.09
N LEU A 35 -3.27 -4.80 1.12
CA LEU A 35 -3.39 -3.40 0.73
C LEU A 35 -4.81 -3.05 0.32
N GLU A 36 -5.42 -3.82 -0.58
CA GLU A 36 -6.80 -3.59 -1.03
C GLU A 36 -7.79 -3.59 0.15
N LYS A 37 -7.69 -4.57 1.06
CA LYS A 37 -8.53 -4.62 2.27
C LYS A 37 -8.35 -3.37 3.14
N TRP A 38 -7.12 -2.90 3.29
CA TRP A 38 -6.82 -1.69 4.04
C TRP A 38 -7.41 -0.43 3.40
N LEU A 39 -7.28 -0.29 2.06
CA LEU A 39 -7.86 0.81 1.30
C LEU A 39 -9.40 0.82 1.42
N ILE A 40 -10.06 -0.35 1.31
CA ILE A 40 -11.50 -0.48 1.52
C ILE A 40 -11.89 0.00 2.94
N LYS A 41 -11.14 -0.40 3.97
CA LYS A 41 -11.39 0.02 5.36
C LYS A 41 -11.24 1.54 5.53
N LYS A 42 -10.17 2.14 4.99
CA LYS A 42 -9.94 3.58 5.00
C LYS A 42 -11.03 4.35 4.24
N ARG A 43 -11.47 3.82 3.09
CA ARG A 43 -12.53 4.42 2.27
C ARG A 43 -13.86 4.43 3.00
N LYS A 44 -14.24 3.30 3.61
CA LYS A 44 -15.46 3.19 4.43
C LYS A 44 -15.46 4.16 5.62
N ALA A 45 -14.28 4.48 6.16
CA ALA A 45 -14.12 5.48 7.20
C ALA A 45 -14.13 6.94 6.68
N GLY A 46 -14.19 7.17 5.37
CA GLY A 46 -14.13 8.51 4.76
C GLY A 46 -12.76 9.19 4.87
N LYS A 47 -11.69 8.41 5.05
CA LYS A 47 -10.33 8.88 5.36
C LYS A 47 -9.29 8.38 4.34
N LEU A 48 -9.69 8.01 3.13
CA LEU A 48 -8.76 7.50 2.12
C LEU A 48 -8.30 8.64 1.23
N THR A 49 -7.04 9.03 1.38
CA THR A 49 -6.41 10.06 0.55
C THR A 49 -5.23 9.50 -0.25
N GLU A 50 -4.76 10.23 -1.25
CA GLU A 50 -3.54 9.87 -1.99
C GLU A 50 -2.31 9.82 -1.07
N GLU A 51 -2.22 10.74 -0.11
CA GLU A 51 -1.13 10.78 0.88
C GLU A 51 -1.08 9.50 1.74
N ASP A 52 -2.23 8.93 2.08
CA ASP A 52 -2.30 7.65 2.80
C ASP A 52 -1.66 6.51 1.98
N VAL A 53 -1.86 6.51 0.66
CA VAL A 53 -1.29 5.51 -0.26
C VAL A 53 0.22 5.67 -0.36
N LEU A 54 0.69 6.90 -0.58
CA LEU A 54 2.13 7.17 -0.69
C LEU A 54 2.89 6.91 0.61
N ARG A 55 2.26 7.13 1.77
CA ARG A 55 2.84 6.80 3.08
C ARG A 55 3.10 5.31 3.26
N ILE A 56 2.32 4.43 2.61
CA ILE A 56 2.59 2.99 2.64
C ILE A 56 3.97 2.73 2.01
N LEU A 57 4.24 3.32 0.85
CA LEU A 57 5.54 3.17 0.16
C LEU A 57 6.70 3.76 0.95
N ASP A 58 6.54 4.95 1.55
CA ASP A 58 7.54 5.54 2.44
C ASP A 58 7.84 4.65 3.66
N HIS A 59 6.84 3.94 4.19
CA HIS A 59 7.06 3.00 5.28
C HIS A 59 7.88 1.80 4.84
N GLU A 60 7.63 1.28 3.65
CA GLU A 60 8.35 0.11 3.13
C GLU A 60 9.82 0.39 2.88
N THR A 61 10.16 1.51 2.24
CA THR A 61 11.56 1.89 2.00
C THR A 61 12.34 2.14 3.28
N ARG A 62 11.66 2.58 4.34
CA ARG A 62 12.26 2.79 5.66
C ARG A 62 12.23 1.54 6.54
N ASN A 63 11.85 0.38 5.99
CA ASN A 63 11.68 -0.89 6.71
C ASN A 63 10.80 -0.74 7.97
N LYS A 64 9.76 0.10 7.90
CA LYS A 64 8.81 0.30 8.99
C LYS A 64 7.71 -0.76 8.96
N LYS A 65 6.99 -0.88 10.08
CA LYS A 65 5.74 -1.64 10.10
C LYS A 65 4.73 -0.98 9.15
N THR A 66 4.13 -1.81 8.31
CA THR A 66 3.02 -1.44 7.44
C THR A 66 1.77 -1.14 8.25
N TYR A 67 0.85 -0.40 7.65
CA TYR A 67 -0.46 -0.09 8.26
C TYR A 67 -1.45 -1.27 8.24
N PHE A 68 -1.04 -2.41 7.70
CA PHE A 68 -1.83 -3.63 7.56
C PHE A 68 -0.95 -4.87 7.72
N GLU A 69 -1.59 -5.95 8.14
CA GLU A 69 -0.95 -7.25 8.38
C GLU A 69 -0.96 -8.09 7.12
N PHE A 70 0.17 -8.74 6.85
CA PHE A 70 0.36 -9.75 5.82
C PHE A 70 1.58 -10.60 6.22
N ASN A 71 1.70 -11.81 5.71
CA ASN A 71 2.89 -12.61 5.90
C ASN A 71 4.02 -12.01 5.06
N ARG A 72 5.04 -11.47 5.73
CA ARG A 72 6.21 -10.89 5.05
C ARG A 72 7.09 -11.94 4.39
N GLY A 73 6.91 -13.23 4.72
CA GLY A 73 7.85 -14.28 4.43
C GLY A 73 9.14 -14.10 5.24
N ASP A 74 9.74 -15.19 5.70
CA ASP A 74 11.14 -15.16 6.11
C ASP A 74 11.99 -14.96 4.83
N TYR A 75 12.33 -13.72 4.49
CA TYR A 75 13.28 -13.38 3.42
C TYR A 75 14.63 -12.98 4.02
#